data_AF-A0A951J443-F1
#
_entry.id   AF-A0A951J443-F1
#
_cell.length_a   1.000
_cell.length_b   1.000
_cell.length_c   1.000
_cell.angle_alpha   90.00
_cell.angle_beta   90.00
_cell.angle_gamma   90.00
#
_symmetry.space_group_name_H-M   'P 1'
#
loop_
_entity.id
_entity.type
_entity.pdbx_description
1 polymer ?
#
loop_
_entity_poly.entity_id
_entity_poly.type
_entity_poly.pdbx_seq_one_letter_code
_entity_poly.pdbx_strand_id
1 'polypeptide(L)'
;MTPLTPLTAPRGGEPAVCPHCWMVNPGPFRLCARCGASMETFLQESGGLRRTAPLQSPMPVAAGRLSRVQRAVVGLFVALLALGYLLHLLPSTRPTVAPHRAAPTQGR
;
A
#
# COMPACT_ATOMS: atom_id res chain seq x y z
N MET A 1 -7.81 3.81 48.02
CA MET A 1 -8.72 3.58 46.88
C MET A 1 -8.24 2.33 46.17
N THR A 2 -8.98 1.23 46.29
CA THR A 2 -8.58 -0.06 45.73
C THR A 2 -9.04 -0.12 44.27
N PRO A 3 -8.14 -0.29 43.28
CA PRO A 3 -8.55 -0.40 41.88
C PRO A 3 -9.32 -1.71 41.69
N LEU A 4 -10.60 -1.60 41.31
CA LEU A 4 -11.43 -2.75 40.96
C LEU A 4 -10.88 -3.32 39.65
N THR A 5 -10.25 -4.49 39.73
CA THR A 5 -9.82 -5.21 38.54
C THR A 5 -11.00 -6.05 38.05
N PRO A 6 -11.59 -5.76 36.89
CA PRO A 6 -12.70 -6.57 36.38
C PRO A 6 -12.20 -8.00 36.13
N LEU A 7 -12.93 -8.98 36.67
CA LEU A 7 -12.57 -10.41 36.67
C LEU A 7 -12.34 -11.01 35.28
N THR A 8 -12.72 -10.28 34.23
CA THR A 8 -12.65 -10.69 32.84
C THR A 8 -11.50 -10.02 32.06
N ALA A 9 -10.68 -9.16 32.68
CA ALA A 9 -9.49 -8.60 32.03
C ALA A 9 -8.46 -9.71 31.72
N PRO A 10 -8.07 -9.92 30.44
CA PRO A 10 -7.02 -10.88 30.10
C PRO A 10 -5.70 -10.52 30.79
N ARG A 11 -5.03 -11.50 31.39
CA ARG A 11 -3.74 -11.29 32.06
C ARG A 11 -2.61 -11.31 31.03
N GLY A 12 -2.21 -10.13 30.58
CA GLY A 12 -1.08 -9.97 29.66
C GLY A 12 -1.39 -10.39 28.22
N GLY A 13 -0.68 -9.79 27.27
CA GLY A 13 -0.87 -9.98 25.84
C GLY A 13 -0.08 -8.93 25.05
N GLU A 14 -0.02 -9.11 23.74
CA GLU A 14 0.75 -8.24 22.85
C GLU A 14 0.28 -6.78 22.91
N PRO A 15 1.20 -5.82 22.69
CA PRO A 15 0.84 -4.42 22.65
C PRO A 15 -0.20 -4.16 21.54
N ALA A 16 -1.25 -3.42 21.88
CA ALA A 16 -2.36 -3.12 20.98
C ALA A 16 -2.51 -1.61 20.78
N VAL A 17 -2.84 -1.19 19.55
CA VAL A 17 -3.07 0.22 19.22
C VAL A 17 -4.53 0.57 19.46
N CYS A 18 -4.79 1.64 20.19
CA CYS A 18 -6.16 2.12 20.42
C CYS A 18 -6.80 2.63 19.11
N PRO A 19 -7.97 2.13 18.71
CA PRO A 19 -8.61 2.56 17.46
C PRO A 19 -9.18 3.99 17.51
N HIS A 20 -9.33 4.56 18.72
CA HIS A 20 -9.88 5.91 18.89
C HIS A 20 -8.79 7.00 18.90
N CYS A 21 -7.68 6.77 19.60
CA CYS A 21 -6.66 7.81 19.83
C CYS A 21 -5.24 7.39 19.44
N TRP A 22 -5.08 6.21 18.82
CA TRP A 22 -3.81 5.70 18.28
C TRP A 22 -2.69 5.50 19.31
N MET A 23 -3.02 5.46 20.61
CA MET A 23 -2.06 5.16 21.66
C MET A 23 -1.72 3.66 21.63
N VAL A 24 -0.42 3.34 21.65
CA VAL A 24 0.05 1.96 21.88
C VAL A 24 -0.13 1.63 23.35
N ASN A 25 -0.93 0.61 23.64
CA ASN A 25 -1.17 0.11 24.97
C ASN A 25 -0.31 -1.16 25.17
N PRO A 26 0.56 -1.22 26.19
CA PRO A 26 1.56 -2.30 26.35
C PRO A 26 0.97 -3.67 26.76
N GLY A 27 -0.35 -3.81 26.77
CA GLY A 27 -1.05 -5.07 27.05
C GLY A 27 -2.51 -5.00 26.61
N PRO A 28 -3.24 -6.14 26.66
CA PRO A 28 -4.61 -6.27 26.20
C PRO A 28 -5.58 -5.72 27.26
N PHE A 29 -5.44 -4.43 27.56
CA PHE A 29 -6.39 -3.73 28.41
C PHE A 29 -7.71 -3.63 27.67
N ARG A 30 -8.83 -3.78 28.40
CA ARG A 30 -10.18 -3.58 27.84
C ARG A 30 -10.45 -2.11 27.48
N LEU A 31 -9.69 -1.18 28.08
CA LEU A 31 -9.82 0.26 27.90
C LEU A 31 -8.47 0.88 27.59
N CYS A 32 -8.46 1.91 26.74
CA CYS A 32 -7.26 2.67 26.43
C CYS A 32 -6.82 3.51 27.64
N ALA A 33 -5.54 3.41 28.02
CA ALA A 33 -4.97 4.15 29.14
C ALA A 33 -4.97 5.68 28.92
N ARG A 34 -5.08 6.14 27.67
CA ARG A 34 -5.06 7.57 27.32
C ARG A 34 -6.46 8.19 27.22
N CYS A 35 -7.39 7.55 26.51
CA CYS A 35 -8.71 8.13 26.23
C CYS A 35 -9.88 7.38 26.87
N GLY A 36 -9.64 6.23 27.54
CA GLY A 36 -10.70 5.42 28.15
C GLY A 36 -11.58 4.65 27.16
N ALA A 37 -11.31 4.72 25.85
CA ALA A 37 -12.10 4.01 24.84
C ALA A 37 -11.94 2.48 24.96
N SER A 38 -12.99 1.72 24.63
CA SER A 38 -12.95 0.27 24.61
C SER A 38 -11.98 -0.28 23.55
N MET A 39 -11.09 -1.16 23.97
CA MET A 39 -10.11 -1.89 23.18
C MET A 39 -10.62 -3.29 22.80
N GLU A 40 -11.81 -3.71 23.27
CA GLU A 40 -12.47 -4.96 22.87
C GLU A 40 -13.00 -4.94 21.44
N THR A 41 -12.85 -3.80 20.77
CA THR A 41 -13.20 -3.62 19.37
C THR A 41 -12.20 -4.37 18.49
N PHE A 42 -12.38 -5.69 18.34
CA PHE A 42 -11.85 -6.53 17.26
C PHE A 42 -12.42 -6.12 15.88
N LEU A 43 -12.67 -4.82 15.65
CA LEU A 43 -13.46 -4.34 14.53
C LEU A 43 -12.77 -4.51 13.17
N GLN A 44 -11.50 -4.92 13.15
CA GLN A 44 -10.74 -5.02 11.91
C GLN A 44 -10.41 -6.45 11.47
N GLU A 45 -10.35 -7.43 12.37
CA GLU A 45 -9.91 -8.79 12.00
C GLU A 45 -11.04 -9.81 11.86
N SER A 46 -12.23 -9.56 12.42
CA SER A 46 -13.31 -10.55 12.38
C SER A 46 -14.18 -10.51 11.12
N GLY A 47 -13.83 -9.72 10.09
CA GLY A 47 -14.71 -9.54 8.92
C GLY A 47 -16.12 -9.05 9.28
N GLY A 48 -16.30 -8.46 10.47
CA GLY A 48 -17.56 -8.03 11.03
C GLY A 48 -18.61 -9.14 11.12
N LEU A 49 -18.85 -9.68 12.32
CA LEU A 49 -20.21 -10.07 12.67
C LEU A 49 -21.02 -8.77 12.84
N ARG A 50 -21.25 -8.07 11.72
CA ARG A 50 -22.00 -6.84 11.71
C ARG A 50 -23.46 -7.23 11.94
N ARG A 51 -23.98 -6.91 13.13
CA ARG A 51 -25.44 -6.88 13.35
C ARG A 51 -26.12 -5.76 12.57
N THR A 52 -25.33 -4.85 11.98
CA THR A 52 -25.79 -3.97 10.93
C THR A 52 -25.45 -4.62 9.60
N ALA A 53 -26.43 -4.84 8.71
CA ALA A 53 -26.15 -5.27 7.35
C ALA A 53 -24.99 -4.43 6.78
N PRO A 54 -24.06 -4.99 5.99
CA PRO A 54 -22.98 -4.22 5.40
C PRO A 54 -23.58 -3.04 4.63
N LEU A 55 -23.65 -1.89 5.29
CA LEU A 55 -23.73 -0.58 4.69
C LEU A 55 -22.35 -0.34 4.10
N GLN A 56 -22.01 -1.13 3.06
CA GLN A 56 -21.41 -0.48 1.93
C GLN A 56 -22.45 0.55 1.53
N SER A 57 -22.14 1.83 1.69
CA SER A 57 -22.86 2.81 0.89
C SER A 57 -22.72 2.29 -0.54
N PRO A 58 -23.82 1.98 -1.24
CA PRO A 58 -23.73 1.78 -2.66
C PRO A 58 -23.35 3.15 -3.18
N MET A 59 -22.04 3.44 -3.23
CA MET A 59 -21.59 4.49 -4.12
C MET A 59 -21.88 3.89 -5.48
N PRO A 60 -22.85 4.42 -6.25
CA PRO A 60 -23.07 3.95 -7.59
C PRO A 60 -21.79 4.30 -8.34
N VAL A 61 -20.86 3.34 -8.43
CA VAL A 61 -19.81 3.38 -9.44
C VAL A 61 -20.59 3.14 -10.71
N ALA A 62 -21.14 4.22 -11.28
CA ALA A 62 -21.76 4.16 -12.58
C ALA A 62 -20.76 3.43 -13.45
N ALA A 63 -21.16 2.27 -13.98
CA ALA A 63 -20.36 1.48 -14.90
C ALA A 63 -20.25 2.28 -16.20
N GLY A 64 -19.52 3.39 -16.15
CA GLY A 64 -19.34 4.33 -17.21
C GLY A 64 -18.50 3.64 -18.26
N ARG A 65 -19.13 3.33 -19.39
CA ARG A 65 -18.39 2.89 -20.57
C ARG A 65 -17.44 4.01 -20.96
N LEU A 66 -16.15 3.71 -21.11
CA LEU A 66 -15.16 4.70 -21.56
C LEU A 66 -15.64 5.33 -22.88
N SER A 67 -15.57 6.67 -22.93
CA SER A 67 -15.85 7.41 -24.16
C SER A 67 -14.88 6.95 -25.28
N ARG A 68 -15.24 7.18 -26.54
CA ARG A 68 -14.36 6.81 -27.67
C ARG A 68 -12.98 7.48 -27.55
N VAL A 69 -12.95 8.72 -27.07
CA VAL A 69 -11.72 9.49 -26.83
C VAL A 69 -10.89 8.85 -25.71
N GLN A 70 -11.50 8.52 -24.58
CA GLN A 70 -10.79 7.86 -23.48
C GLN A 70 -10.21 6.51 -23.91
N ARG A 71 -10.95 5.72 -24.70
CA ARG A 71 -10.44 4.46 -25.27
C ARG A 71 -9.25 4.68 -26.20
N ALA A 72 -9.29 5.71 -27.04
CA ALA A 72 -8.18 6.04 -27.92
C ALA A 72 -6.93 6.45 -27.13
N VAL A 73 -7.10 7.29 -26.09
CA VAL A 73 -5.99 7.72 -25.22
C VAL A 73 -5.36 6.54 -24.49
N VAL A 74 -6.17 5.69 -23.86
CA VAL A 74 -5.68 4.49 -23.16
C VAL A 74 -5.01 3.53 -24.14
N GLY A 75 -5.61 3.31 -25.31
CA GLY A 75 -5.04 2.46 -26.36
C GLY A 75 -3.68 2.97 -26.86
N LEU A 76 -3.54 4.28 -27.10
CA LEU A 76 -2.29 4.91 -27.50
C LEU A 76 -1.22 4.73 -26.42
N PHE A 77 -1.57 4.98 -25.15
CA PHE A 77 -0.66 4.82 -24.03
C PHE A 77 -0.12 3.38 -23.93
N VAL A 78 -1.01 2.39 -24.00
CA VAL A 78 -0.63 0.97 -23.99
C VAL A 78 0.25 0.61 -25.19
N ALA A 79 -0.06 1.13 -26.39
CA ALA A 79 0.73 0.88 -27.59
C ALA A 79 2.16 1.46 -27.48
N LEU A 80 2.31 2.66 -26.92
CA LEU A 80 3.63 3.28 -26.70
C LEU A 80 4.46 2.50 -25.68
N LEU A 81 3.85 2.03 -24.59
CA LEU A 81 4.53 1.17 -23.62
C LEU A 81 4.98 -0.15 -24.24
N ALA A 82 4.10 -0.80 -25.01
CA ALA A 82 4.44 -2.04 -25.71
C ALA A 82 5.57 -1.84 -26.73
N LEU A 83 5.55 -0.72 -27.47
CA LEU A 83 6.62 -0.38 -28.41
C LEU A 83 7.94 -0.13 -27.67
N GLY A 84 7.93 0.65 -26.59
CA GLY A 84 9.13 0.90 -25.77
C GLY A 84 9.70 -0.40 -25.20
N TYR A 85 8.84 -1.30 -24.72
CA TYR A 85 9.24 -2.63 -24.26
C TYR A 85 9.86 -3.45 -25.39
N LEU A 86 9.24 -3.44 -26.59
CA LEU A 86 9.77 -4.17 -27.73
C LEU A 86 11.14 -3.63 -28.16
N LEU A 87 11.30 -2.30 -28.24
CA LEU A 87 12.57 -1.63 -28.52
C LEU A 87 13.65 -1.97 -27.51
N HIS A 88 13.30 -2.15 -26.24
CA HIS A 88 14.23 -2.58 -25.20
C HIS A 88 14.76 -4.01 -25.42
N LEU A 89 13.95 -4.87 -26.04
CA LEU A 89 14.36 -6.24 -26.39
C LEU A 89 15.28 -6.31 -27.62
N LEU A 90 15.37 -5.25 -28.43
CA LEU A 90 16.30 -5.24 -29.56
C LEU A 90 17.75 -5.12 -29.04
N PRO A 91 18.67 -5.99 -29.49
CA PRO A 91 20.08 -5.88 -29.15
C PRO A 91 20.62 -4.57 -29.70
N SER A 92 20.95 -3.65 -28.79
CA SER A 92 21.60 -2.39 -29.15
C SER A 92 22.99 -2.70 -29.67
N THR A 93 23.18 -2.64 -30.99
CA THR A 93 24.52 -2.62 -31.58
C THR A 93 25.18 -1.31 -31.17
N ARG A 94 25.96 -1.35 -30.08
CA ARG A 94 26.83 -0.23 -29.74
C ARG A 94 27.81 -0.07 -30.91
N PRO A 95 27.93 1.11 -31.53
CA PRO A 95 28.98 1.34 -32.50
C PRO A 95 30.31 1.10 -31.79
N THR A 96 31.07 0.11 -32.24
CA THR A 96 32.43 -0.14 -31.78
C THR A 96 33.24 1.09 -32.13
N VAL A 97 33.45 1.98 -31.15
CA VAL A 97 34.41 3.07 -31.28
C VAL A 97 35.77 2.41 -31.44
N ALA A 98 36.32 2.48 -32.65
CA ALA A 98 37.65 1.97 -32.92
C ALA A 98 38.64 2.64 -31.94
N PRO A 99 39.50 1.87 -31.26
CA PRO A 99 40.47 2.47 -30.35
C PRO A 99 41.34 3.44 -31.14
N HIS A 100 41.33 4.70 -30.70
CA HIS A 100 42.18 5.75 -31.25
C HIS A 100 43.62 5.28 -31.07
N ARG A 101 44.27 4.84 -32.17
CA ARG A 101 45.70 4.50 -32.14
C ARG A 101 46.44 5.74 -31.65
N ALA A 102 47.03 5.66 -30.47
CA ALA A 102 47.96 6.65 -29.97
C ALA A 102 49.13 6.73 -30.95
N ALA A 103 49.38 7.92 -31.48
CA ALA A 103 50.53 8.17 -32.35
C ALA A 103 51.83 7.99 -31.55
N PRO A 104 52.87 7.37 -32.12
CA PRO A 104 54.16 7.25 -31.44
C PRO A 104 54.78 8.65 -31.29
N THR A 105 54.99 9.07 -30.04
CA THR A 105 55.81 10.24 -29.71
C THR A 105 57.25 9.95 -30.14
N GLN A 106 57.68 10.59 -31.22
CA GLN A 106 59.02 10.49 -31.78
C GLN A 106 60.02 11.07 -30.77
N GLY A 107 60.97 10.23 -30.36
CA GLY A 107 62.05 10.58 -29.43
C GLY A 107 62.94 11.68 -29.99
N ARG A 108 63.43 12.49 -29.05
CA ARG A 108 64.39 13.58 -29.26
C ARG A 108 65.81 13.09 -29.02
#